data_AF-A0A915N8R4-F1
#
_entry.id   AF-A0A915N8R4-F1
#
_cell.length_a   1.000
_cell.length_b   1.000
_cell.length_c   1.000
_cell.angle_alpha   90.00
_cell.angle_beta   90.00
_cell.angle_gamma   90.00
#
_symmetry.space_group_name_H-M   'P 1'
#
loop_
_entity.id
_entity.type
_entity.pdbx_description
1 polymer ?
#
loop_
_entity_poly.entity_id
_entity_poly.type
_entity_poly.pdbx_seq_one_letter_code
_entity_poly.pdbx_strand_id
1 'polypeptide(L)'
;MIQHRILFLTSNVGSLFENKGGCRKYWLSQITKEIILNCPSFVALHLQESGGKNYKLNAKEMPVLVDELQKRLASEGYVISRCFLDIQCELIEEFT
;
A
#
# COMPACT_ATOMS: atom_id res chain seq x y z
N MET A 1 -15.32 -15.95 -23.53
CA MET A 1 -13.93 -15.52 -23.23
C MET A 1 -13.89 -15.05 -21.80
N ILE A 2 -12.96 -15.54 -20.98
CA ILE A 2 -12.79 -15.02 -19.61
C ILE A 2 -12.05 -13.69 -19.72
N GLN A 3 -12.65 -12.60 -19.25
CA GLN A 3 -12.02 -11.29 -19.22
C GLN A 3 -11.33 -11.12 -17.88
N HIS A 4 -9.99 -11.13 -17.89
CA HIS A 4 -9.20 -10.85 -16.70
C HIS A 4 -9.15 -9.35 -16.48
N ARG A 5 -9.62 -8.89 -15.31
CA ARG A 5 -9.52 -7.49 -14.89
C ARG A 5 -8.27 -7.30 -14.05
N ILE A 6 -7.50 -6.28 -14.38
CA ILE A 6 -6.31 -5.89 -13.63
C ILE A 6 -6.58 -4.55 -12.98
N LEU A 7 -6.25 -4.42 -11.69
CA LEU A 7 -6.35 -3.17 -10.95
C LEU A 7 -4.96 -2.69 -10.56
N PHE A 8 -4.57 -1.53 -11.08
CA PHE A 8 -3.34 -0.83 -10.73
C PHE A 8 -3.67 0.33 -9.78
N LEU A 9 -3.09 0.32 -8.59
CA LEU A 9 -3.33 1.32 -7.56
C LEU A 9 -2.00 1.98 -7.18
N THR A 10 -2.05 3.29 -6.98
CA THR A 10 -0.97 4.04 -6.33
C THR A 10 -1.57 4.76 -5.14
N SER A 11 -0.81 4.88 -4.04
CA SER A 11 -1.25 5.64 -2.89
C SER A 11 -0.10 6.30 -2.18
N ASN A 12 -0.25 7.59 -1.87
CA ASN A 12 0.60 8.27 -0.92
C ASN A 12 0.14 7.93 0.49
N VAL A 13 1.02 7.28 1.27
CA VAL A 13 0.68 6.78 2.60
C VAL A 13 1.36 7.53 3.74
N GLY A 14 2.09 8.61 3.46
CA GLY A 14 2.82 9.37 4.49
C GLY A 14 1.92 9.82 5.66
N SER A 15 0.72 10.31 5.35
CA SER A 15 -0.26 10.77 6.34
C SER A 15 -0.86 9.65 7.20
N LEU A 16 -0.75 8.39 6.80
CA LEU A 16 -1.22 7.25 7.59
C LEU A 16 -0.37 7.01 8.84
N PHE A 17 0.89 7.48 8.81
CA PHE A 17 1.86 7.28 9.89
C PHE A 17 1.92 8.48 10.85
N GLU A 18 1.55 9.67 10.39
CA GLU A 18 1.58 10.89 11.21
C GLU A 18 0.38 11.00 12.16
N ASN A 19 -0.74 10.38 11.81
CA ASN A 19 -1.99 10.52 12.55
C ASN A 19 -2.29 9.25 13.38
N LYS A 20 -2.56 9.42 14.68
CA LYS A 20 -2.74 8.33 15.67
C LYS A 20 -3.90 7.39 15.28
N GLY A 21 -3.60 6.36 14.48
CA GLY A 21 -4.38 5.14 14.23
C GLY A 21 -5.66 5.25 13.36
N GLY A 22 -6.44 6.33 13.50
CA GLY A 22 -7.75 6.47 12.85
C GLY A 22 -7.69 6.45 11.32
N CYS A 23 -6.77 7.23 10.74
CA CYS A 23 -6.59 7.31 9.28
C CYS A 23 -6.18 5.98 8.66
N ARG A 24 -5.22 5.26 9.27
CA ARG A 24 -4.78 3.94 8.81
C ARG A 24 -5.91 2.92 8.76
N LYS A 25 -6.69 2.80 9.85
CA LYS A 25 -7.82 1.85 9.91
C LYS A 25 -8.88 2.17 8.85
N TYR A 26 -9.21 3.45 8.69
CA TYR A 26 -10.17 3.88 7.68
C TYR A 26 -9.66 3.60 6.25
N TRP A 27 -8.41 3.96 5.97
CA TRP A 27 -7.78 3.74 4.67
C TRP A 27 -7.74 2.26 4.29
N LEU A 28 -7.31 1.38 5.21
CA LEU A 28 -7.30 -0.07 5.00
C LEU A 28 -8.70 -0.62 4.68
N SER A 29 -9.73 -0.11 5.35
CA SER A 29 -11.12 -0.50 5.08
C SER A 29 -11.56 -0.08 3.68
N GLN A 30 -11.29 1.18 3.28
CA GLN A 30 -11.70 1.70 1.98
C GLN A 30 -10.98 1.01 0.82
N ILE A 31 -9.66 0.85 0.90
CA ILE A 31 -8.90 0.22 -0.19
C ILE A 31 -9.28 -1.24 -0.37
N THR A 32 -9.50 -1.97 0.72
CA THR A 32 -9.95 -3.36 0.67
C THR A 32 -11.34 -3.45 0.02
N LYS A 33 -12.27 -2.58 0.45
CA LYS A 33 -13.62 -2.50 -0.13
C LYS A 33 -13.56 -2.22 -1.64
N GLU A 34 -12.73 -1.27 -2.07
CA GLU A 34 -12.61 -0.90 -3.47
C GLU A 34 -12.05 -2.04 -4.33
N ILE A 35 -11.02 -2.74 -3.82
CA ILE A 35 -10.47 -3.92 -4.49
C ILE A 35 -11.56 -5.00 -4.64
N ILE A 36 -12.30 -5.30 -3.58
CA ILE A 36 -13.39 -6.30 -3.61
C ILE A 36 -14.46 -5.90 -4.61
N LEU A 37 -14.94 -4.65 -4.59
CA LEU A 37 -16.01 -4.19 -5.49
C LEU A 37 -15.65 -4.32 -6.97
N ASN A 38 -14.38 -4.13 -7.32
CA ASN A 38 -13.91 -4.26 -8.70
C ASN A 38 -13.67 -5.73 -9.13
N CYS A 39 -13.64 -6.68 -8.18
CA CYS A 39 -13.30 -8.09 -8.38
C CYS A 39 -12.20 -8.31 -9.45
N PRO A 40 -11.00 -7.69 -9.33
CA PRO A 40 -9.91 -7.93 -10.25
C PRO A 40 -9.32 -9.34 -10.09
N SER A 41 -8.84 -9.90 -11.20
CA SER A 41 -8.04 -11.12 -11.19
C SER A 41 -6.61 -10.87 -10.68
N PHE A 42 -6.14 -9.62 -10.73
CA PHE A 42 -4.81 -9.22 -10.28
C PHE A 42 -4.81 -7.77 -9.77
N VAL A 43 -4.13 -7.55 -8.63
CA VAL A 43 -3.95 -6.23 -8.03
C VAL A 43 -2.46 -5.93 -7.94
N ALA A 44 -2.05 -4.81 -8.52
CA ALA A 44 -0.73 -4.23 -8.29
C ALA A 44 -0.89 -2.93 -7.52
N LEU A 45 -0.26 -2.86 -6.35
CA LEU A 45 -0.34 -1.71 -5.45
C LEU A 45 1.06 -1.13 -5.21
N HIS A 46 1.23 0.13 -5.58
CA HIS A 46 2.41 0.92 -5.29
C HIS A 46 2.11 1.89 -4.13
N LEU A 47 2.83 1.72 -3.02
CA LEU A 47 2.72 2.59 -1.84
C LEU A 47 3.90 3.54 -1.84
N GLN A 48 3.63 4.81 -2.12
CA GLN A 48 4.64 5.86 -2.05
C GLN A 48 4.62 6.44 -0.64
N GLU A 49 5.73 6.32 0.07
CA GLU A 49 5.96 7.21 1.20
C GLU A 49 6.52 8.53 0.65
N SER A 50 5.84 9.64 0.90
CA SER A 50 6.41 10.94 0.55
C SER A 50 7.46 11.32 1.58
N GLY A 51 8.69 11.54 1.11
CA GLY A 51 9.80 12.02 1.92
C GLY A 51 9.38 13.15 2.85
N GLY A 52 9.78 13.02 4.11
CA GLY A 52 9.47 13.95 5.19
C GLY A 52 10.42 13.72 6.36
N LYS A 53 10.38 14.61 7.37
CA LYS A 53 11.30 14.56 8.53
C LYS A 53 11.30 13.22 9.26
N ASN A 54 10.22 12.45 9.15
CA ASN A 54 10.00 11.17 9.85
C ASN A 54 10.11 9.93 8.94
N TYR A 55 10.63 10.05 7.71
CA TYR A 55 10.74 8.95 6.73
C TYR A 55 11.33 7.66 7.34
N LYS A 56 12.43 7.76 8.08
CA LYS A 56 13.07 6.59 8.72
C LYS A 56 12.18 5.86 9.74
N LEU A 57 11.25 6.58 10.38
CA LEU A 57 10.28 6.00 11.30
C LEU A 57 9.13 5.36 10.52
N ASN A 58 8.61 6.06 9.52
CA ASN A 58 7.51 5.60 8.66
C ASN A 58 7.90 4.34 7.85
N ALA A 59 9.14 4.28 7.36
CA ALA A 59 9.68 3.11 6.68
C ALA A 59 9.63 1.82 7.53
N LYS A 60 9.68 1.93 8.87
CA LYS A 60 9.53 0.78 9.78
C LYS A 60 8.07 0.35 9.94
N GLU A 61 7.12 1.28 9.83
CA GLU A 61 5.68 1.01 9.92
C GLU A 61 5.11 0.45 8.61
N MET A 62 5.81 0.67 7.50
CA MET A 62 5.37 0.28 6.17
C MET A 62 5.20 -1.24 5.98
N PRO A 63 6.14 -2.12 6.40
CA PRO A 63 5.92 -3.57 6.38
C PRO A 63 4.69 -4.00 7.17
N VAL A 64 4.37 -3.31 8.27
CA VAL A 64 3.19 -3.63 9.09
C VAL A 64 1.90 -3.27 8.35
N LEU A 65 1.89 -2.12 7.66
CA LEU A 65 0.75 -1.72 6.82
C LEU A 65 0.53 -2.72 5.67
N VAL A 66 1.62 -3.15 5.03
CA VAL A 66 1.58 -4.16 3.96
C VAL A 66 1.01 -5.48 4.48
N ASP A 67 1.56 -6.02 5.57
CA ASP A 67 1.11 -7.29 6.16
C ASP A 67 -0.39 -7.24 6.54
N GLU A 68 -0.87 -6.14 7.11
CA GLU A 68 -2.30 -5.96 7.41
C GLU A 68 -3.18 -5.98 6.16
N LEU A 69 -2.74 -5.33 5.08
CA LEU A 69 -3.47 -5.34 3.82
C LEU A 69 -3.46 -6.74 3.19
N GLN A 70 -2.32 -7.42 3.18
CA GLN A 70 -2.20 -8.78 2.65
C GLN A 70 -3.13 -9.74 3.39
N LYS A 71 -3.18 -9.68 4.73
CA LYS A 71 -4.10 -10.48 5.56
C LYS A 71 -5.57 -10.22 5.22
N ARG A 72 -5.95 -8.96 5.03
CA ARG A 72 -7.32 -8.57 4.63
C ARG A 72 -7.69 -9.08 3.25
N LEU A 73 -6.78 -9.01 2.28
CA LEU A 73 -7.04 -9.52 0.94
C LEU A 73 -7.06 -11.06 0.92
N ALA A 74 -6.22 -11.72 1.71
CA ALA A 74 -6.22 -13.17 1.85
C ALA A 74 -7.54 -13.70 2.41
N SER A 75 -8.16 -13.01 3.39
CA SER A 75 -9.49 -13.39 3.90
C SER A 75 -10.61 -13.28 2.86
N GLU A 76 -10.38 -12.54 1.78
CA GLU A 76 -11.31 -12.34 0.66
C GLU A 76 -11.00 -13.26 -0.54
N GLY A 77 -10.05 -14.20 -0.38
CA GLY A 77 -9.72 -15.19 -1.41
C GLY A 77 -8.63 -14.76 -2.39
N TYR A 78 -7.96 -13.62 -2.18
CA TYR A 78 -6.80 -13.24 -2.99
C TYR A 78 -5.57 -14.06 -2.58
N VAL A 79 -5.03 -14.85 -3.51
CA VAL A 79 -3.97 -15.84 -3.24
C VAL A 79 -2.56 -15.22 -3.24
N ILE A 80 -2.32 -14.17 -4.02
CA ILE A 80 -0.99 -13.56 -4.16
C ILE A 80 -1.13 -12.03 -4.18
N SER A 81 -0.57 -11.38 -3.16
CA SER A 81 -0.37 -9.94 -3.11
C SER A 81 1.13 -9.67 -2.98
N ARG A 82 1.71 -8.97 -3.97
CA ARG A 82 3.11 -8.51 -3.90
C ARG A 82 3.10 -7.01 -3.68
N CYS A 83 3.67 -6.58 -2.57
CA CYS A 83 3.89 -5.16 -2.29
C CYS A 83 5.38 -4.88 -2.49
N PHE A 84 5.68 -3.89 -3.34
CA PHE A 84 7.02 -3.38 -3.52
C PHE A 84 7.17 -2.14 -2.66
N LEU A 85 8.25 -2.10 -1.88
CA LEU A 85 8.56 -0.99 -1.00
C LEU A 85 9.84 -0.33 -1.51
N ASP A 86 9.75 0.97 -1.79
CA ASP A 86 10.90 1.79 -2.09
C ASP A 86 11.53 2.28 -0.78
N ILE A 87 12.38 1.44 -0.19
CA ILE A 87 13.09 1.72 1.08
C ILE A 87 14.53 2.21 0.79
N GLN A 88 14.98 2.18 -0.47
CA GLN A 88 16.36 2.51 -0.84
C GLN A 88 16.51 3.99 -1.18
N CYS A 89 16.68 4.82 -0.14
CA CYS A 89 16.92 6.25 -0.27
C CYS A 89 18.40 6.64 -0.04
N GLU A 90 19.36 5.71 -0.22
CA GLU A 90 20.80 6.02 -0.15
C GLU A 90 21.34 6.65 -1.45
N LEU A 91 20.50 6.81 -2.48
CA LEU A 91 20.82 7.69 -3.58
C LEU A 91 20.75 9.13 -3.06
N ILE A 92 21.92 9.71 -2.82
CA ILE A 92 22.11 11.15 -2.75
C ILE A 92 21.46 11.72 -4.01
N GLU A 93 20.28 12.30 -3.88
CA GLU A 93 19.63 13.02 -4.98
C GLU A 93 20.45 14.29 -5.24
N GLU A 94 21.44 14.20 -6.14
CA GLU A 94 21.97 15.36 -6.83
C GLU A 94 20.91 15.83 -7.83
N PHE A 95 20.00 16.69 -7.37
CA PHE A 95 19.17 17.46 -8.28
C PHE A 95 20.08 18.38 -9.12
N THR A 96 20.14 18.17 -10.43
CA THR A 96 20.82 19.06 -11.39
C THR A 96 19.93 20.24 -11.76
#